data_AF-A0A024QIA0-F1
#
_entry.id   AF-A0A024QIA0-F1
#
_cell.length_a   1.000
_cell.length_b   1.000
_cell.length_c   1.000
_cell.angle_alpha   90.00
_cell.angle_beta   90.00
_cell.angle_gamma   90.00
#
_symmetry.space_group_name_H-M   'P 1'
#
loop_
_entity.id
_entity.type
_entity.pdbx_description
1 polymer ?
#
loop_
_entity_poly.entity_id
_entity_poly.type
_entity_poly.pdbx_seq_one_letter_code
_entity_poly.pdbx_strand_id
1 'polypeptide(L)'
;MDIEITSFDPSRVNLLNVSSEYVFNLPAKEELRIEFTLEYIHDAMIQLKAVQKDLDVTSCYNFPEKEFYNILSESFYSSRNSKKSHLFSDHAIFKYAKNKLMDDIILCMNQNNTSDYLLGFSSSIHMQKGLGLVQNQTKEEIATFEDLFLSLEDNGHPKVEFNHIITLNGSIEWLVNSNHSFIFFDLERNQLLTFNNFHDSNADNSNLEVTDFSVTREPFPQNHNRYRFIKEQQEEKSMILGLDLNNPLNHSKYLEFKNKRINIISNFKDKMRKEEIYNEFADIEL
;
A
#
# COMPACT_ATOMS: atom_id res chain seq x y z
N MET A 1 37.29 -27.10 20.84
CA MET A 1 37.67 -26.05 21.82
C MET A 1 36.44 -25.17 21.93
N ASP A 2 35.62 -25.45 22.94
CA ASP A 2 34.32 -24.83 23.15
C ASP A 2 34.54 -23.45 23.78
N ILE A 3 34.17 -22.40 23.05
CA ILE A 3 34.14 -21.05 23.61
C ILE A 3 32.77 -20.90 24.26
N GLU A 4 32.77 -20.96 25.59
CA GLU A 4 31.70 -20.51 26.46
C GLU A 4 31.67 -18.98 26.37
N ILE A 5 30.60 -18.40 25.83
CA ILE A 5 30.43 -16.93 25.82
C ILE A 5 30.05 -16.55 27.25
N THR A 6 31.03 -16.32 28.12
CA THR A 6 30.83 -15.97 29.53
C THR A 6 30.59 -14.48 29.77
N SER A 7 30.83 -13.63 28.76
CA SER A 7 30.43 -12.22 28.79
C SER A 7 30.39 -11.64 27.37
N PHE A 8 29.22 -11.19 26.93
CA PHE A 8 29.10 -10.35 25.75
C PHE A 8 29.40 -8.90 26.18
N ASP A 9 30.34 -8.25 25.50
CA ASP A 9 30.70 -6.86 25.76
C ASP A 9 29.68 -5.94 25.06
N PRO A 10 28.88 -5.13 25.81
CA PRO A 10 27.86 -4.27 25.23
C PRO A 10 28.43 -3.29 24.19
N SER A 11 29.71 -2.92 24.32
CA SER A 11 30.38 -2.04 23.37
C SER A 11 30.62 -2.66 21.98
N ARG A 12 30.38 -3.98 21.84
CA ARG A 12 30.59 -4.74 20.59
C ARG A 12 29.29 -5.03 19.84
N VAL A 13 28.14 -4.56 20.31
CA VAL A 13 26.83 -4.70 19.64
C VAL A 13 26.87 -4.16 18.21
N ASN A 14 27.60 -3.06 18.00
CA ASN A 14 27.80 -2.43 16.69
C ASN A 14 28.59 -3.29 15.68
N LEU A 15 29.25 -4.36 16.12
CA LEU A 15 29.93 -5.31 15.24
C LEU A 15 28.98 -6.37 14.67
N LEU A 16 27.75 -6.46 15.20
CA LEU A 16 26.74 -7.37 14.67
C LEU A 16 26.20 -6.79 13.36
N ASN A 17 26.39 -7.54 12.27
CA ASN A 17 25.88 -7.14 10.98
C ASN A 17 24.37 -7.44 10.88
N VAL A 18 23.59 -6.42 10.54
CA VAL A 18 22.16 -6.56 10.24
C VAL A 18 21.99 -6.29 8.75
N SER A 19 21.46 -7.26 8.01
CA SER A 19 21.24 -7.12 6.57
C SER A 19 20.36 -5.91 6.27
N SER A 20 20.80 -5.10 5.31
CA SER A 20 19.97 -4.06 4.72
C SER A 20 18.70 -4.65 4.12
N GLU A 21 17.65 -3.85 4.05
CA GLU A 21 16.45 -4.14 3.29
C GLU A 21 16.31 -3.14 2.16
N TYR A 22 15.36 -3.37 1.28
CA TYR A 22 15.04 -2.48 0.18
C TYR A 22 13.57 -2.10 0.27
N VAL A 23 13.24 -0.94 -0.29
CA VAL A 23 11.87 -0.53 -0.60
C VAL A 23 11.83 -0.11 -2.05
N PHE A 24 10.78 -0.47 -2.76
CA PHE A 24 10.63 -0.10 -4.16
C PHE A 24 9.89 1.24 -4.26
N ASN A 25 10.50 2.20 -4.94
CA ASN A 25 9.89 3.46 -5.30
C ASN A 25 9.06 3.29 -6.58
N LEU A 26 7.74 3.22 -6.44
CA LEU A 26 6.83 2.99 -7.56
C LEU A 26 6.94 4.06 -8.67
N PRO A 27 6.86 5.38 -8.39
CA PRO A 27 7.02 6.41 -9.41
C PRO A 27 8.38 6.43 -10.12
N ALA A 28 9.48 6.33 -9.36
CA ALA A 28 10.83 6.38 -9.93
C ALA A 28 11.30 5.03 -10.50
N LYS A 29 10.57 3.94 -10.22
CA LYS A 29 10.91 2.56 -10.59
C LYS A 29 12.32 2.16 -10.15
N GLU A 30 12.67 2.52 -8.92
CA GLU A 30 13.99 2.27 -8.35
C GLU A 30 13.90 1.60 -6.97
N GLU A 31 14.95 0.87 -6.59
CA GLU A 31 15.08 0.30 -5.26
C GLU A 31 15.85 1.27 -4.35
N LEU A 32 15.24 1.64 -3.23
CA LEU A 32 15.88 2.43 -2.19
C LEU A 32 16.38 1.49 -1.09
N ARG A 33 17.66 1.60 -0.77
CA ARG A 33 18.29 0.79 0.27
C ARG A 33 18.01 1.38 1.66
N ILE A 34 17.52 0.55 2.56
CA ILE A 34 17.37 0.84 3.99
C ILE A 34 18.47 0.12 4.76
N GLU A 35 19.39 0.89 5.32
CA GLU A 35 20.48 0.35 6.13
C GLU A 35 20.02 0.15 7.58
N PHE A 36 20.36 -1.00 8.15
CA PHE A 36 20.13 -1.31 9.56
C PHE A 36 21.45 -1.34 10.31
N THR A 37 21.48 -0.70 11.47
CA THR A 37 22.64 -0.69 12.37
C THR A 37 22.18 -0.94 13.80
N LEU A 38 23.05 -1.55 14.58
CA LEU A 38 22.83 -1.75 16.01
C LEU A 38 23.84 -0.90 16.77
N GLU A 39 23.39 -0.25 17.83
CA GLU A 39 24.26 0.52 18.72
C GLU A 39 23.85 0.33 20.16
N TYR A 40 24.84 0.29 21.05
CA TYR A 40 24.60 0.39 22.48
C TYR A 40 24.45 1.86 22.84
N ILE A 41 23.31 2.23 23.40
CA ILE A 41 23.02 3.59 23.84
C ILE A 41 23.00 3.65 25.37
N HIS A 42 22.89 4.86 25.92
CA HIS A 42 22.85 5.06 27.37
C HIS A 42 21.69 4.28 28.02
N ASP A 43 21.79 4.06 29.34
CA ASP A 43 20.76 3.41 30.17
C ASP A 43 20.51 1.92 29.89
N ALA A 44 21.55 1.17 29.51
CA ALA A 44 21.44 -0.28 29.29
C ALA A 44 20.39 -0.63 28.21
N MET A 45 20.43 0.09 27.10
CA MET A 45 19.55 -0.12 25.96
C MET A 45 20.38 -0.37 24.70
N ILE A 46 19.89 -1.25 23.84
CA ILE A 46 20.43 -1.51 22.52
C ILE A 46 19.44 -0.98 21.50
N GLN A 47 19.88 -0.06 20.66
CA GLN A 47 19.08 0.55 19.61
C GLN A 47 19.34 -0.16 18.28
N LEU A 48 18.26 -0.65 17.66
CA LEU A 48 18.23 -0.96 16.24
C LEU A 48 17.79 0.30 15.50
N LYS A 49 18.65 0.78 14.61
CA LYS A 49 18.43 1.99 13.83
C LYS A 49 18.31 1.63 12.37
N ALA A 50 17.25 2.11 11.73
CA ALA A 50 17.06 2.03 10.29
C ALA A 50 17.29 3.40 9.67
N VAL A 51 17.98 3.46 8.53
CA VAL A 51 18.35 4.72 7.85
C VAL A 51 18.17 4.59 6.35
N GLN A 52 17.45 5.54 5.76
CA GLN A 52 17.54 5.85 4.33
C GLN A 52 18.41 7.11 4.20
N LYS A 53 19.61 6.95 3.63
CA LYS A 53 20.65 8.01 3.65
C LYS A 53 20.33 9.18 2.73
N ASP A 54 19.79 8.91 1.54
CA ASP A 54 19.62 9.93 0.50
C ASP A 54 18.50 10.94 0.83
N LEU A 55 17.54 10.52 1.65
CA LEU A 55 16.39 11.28 2.10
C LEU A 55 16.50 11.73 3.56
N ASP A 56 17.61 11.41 4.24
CA ASP A 56 17.88 11.71 5.65
C ASP A 56 16.73 11.26 6.59
N VAL A 57 16.15 10.09 6.31
CA VAL A 57 15.05 9.51 7.10
C VAL A 57 15.62 8.43 8.02
N THR A 58 15.30 8.55 9.31
CA THR A 58 15.77 7.64 10.35
C THR A 58 14.61 7.19 11.24
N SER A 59 14.56 5.89 11.57
CA SER A 59 13.69 5.35 12.61
C SER A 59 14.48 4.44 13.55
N CYS A 60 14.08 4.38 14.82
CA CYS A 60 14.81 3.69 15.88
C CYS A 60 13.90 2.83 16.76
N TYR A 61 14.36 1.63 17.11
CA TYR A 61 13.70 0.71 18.03
C TYR A 61 14.67 0.34 19.15
N ASN A 62 14.25 0.53 20.40
CA ASN A 62 15.11 0.29 21.55
C ASN A 62 14.73 -1.02 22.25
N PHE A 63 15.72 -1.88 22.46
CA PHE A 63 15.63 -3.07 23.29
C PHE A 63 16.26 -2.79 24.66
N PRO A 64 15.62 -3.21 25.76
CA PRO A 64 16.33 -3.42 27.01
C PRO A 64 17.50 -4.38 26.79
N GLU A 65 18.69 -4.04 27.30
CA GLU A 65 19.92 -4.82 27.11
C GLU A 65 19.73 -6.30 27.45
N LYS A 66 19.07 -6.59 28.58
CA LYS A 66 18.76 -7.96 29.01
C LYS A 66 17.90 -8.72 28.01
N GLU A 67 16.90 -8.06 27.42
CA GLU A 67 16.01 -8.67 26.42
C GLU A 67 16.77 -8.98 25.14
N PHE A 68 17.59 -8.04 24.66
CA PHE A 68 18.41 -8.25 23.49
C PHE A 68 19.40 -9.42 23.66
N TYR A 69 19.99 -9.57 24.84
CA TYR A 69 20.86 -10.72 25.13
C TYR A 69 20.12 -12.04 25.20
N ASN A 70 18.89 -12.06 25.73
CA ASN A 70 18.06 -13.25 25.66
C ASN A 70 17.84 -13.66 24.20
N ILE A 71 17.46 -12.71 23.33
CA ILE A 71 17.27 -12.94 21.89
C ILE A 71 18.54 -13.52 21.24
N LEU A 72 19.71 -12.93 21.50
CA LEU A 72 20.99 -13.42 20.98
C LEU A 72 21.26 -14.85 21.47
N SER A 73 21.18 -15.08 22.78
CA SER A 73 21.48 -16.37 23.38
C SER A 73 20.55 -17.47 22.86
N GLU A 74 19.25 -17.22 22.79
CA GLU A 74 18.25 -18.16 22.27
C GLU A 74 18.55 -18.54 20.81
N SER A 75 18.98 -17.58 20.00
CA SER A 75 19.38 -17.82 18.60
C SER A 75 20.65 -18.68 18.50
N PHE A 76 21.64 -18.43 19.37
CA PHE A 76 22.88 -19.22 19.45
C PHE A 76 22.67 -20.65 19.98
N TYR A 77 21.79 -20.85 20.96
CA TYR A 77 21.54 -22.18 21.54
C TYR A 77 20.62 -23.03 20.65
N SER A 78 19.63 -22.41 20.01
CA SER A 78 18.74 -23.08 19.04
C SER A 78 19.49 -23.57 17.81
N SER A 79 20.50 -22.83 17.35
CA SER A 79 21.37 -23.25 16.24
C SER A 79 22.36 -24.36 16.61
N ARG A 80 22.73 -24.50 17.89
CA ARG A 80 23.56 -25.64 18.37
C ARG A 80 22.77 -26.94 18.52
N ASN A 81 21.50 -26.85 18.92
CA ASN A 81 20.68 -28.02 19.22
C ASN A 81 19.83 -28.52 18.03
N SER A 82 19.74 -27.75 16.94
CA SER A 82 19.00 -28.14 15.74
C SER A 82 19.95 -28.21 14.53
N LYS A 83 19.72 -29.14 13.59
CA LYS A 83 20.47 -29.21 12.32
C LYS A 83 20.20 -28.01 11.39
N LYS A 84 19.43 -27.01 11.82
CA LYS A 84 19.12 -25.79 11.08
C LYS A 84 19.83 -24.61 11.75
N SER A 85 20.54 -23.80 10.95
CA SER A 85 21.07 -22.53 11.47
C SER A 85 19.91 -21.59 11.76
N HIS A 86 19.67 -21.28 13.03
CA HIS A 86 18.82 -20.17 13.41
C HIS A 86 19.67 -18.90 13.42
N LEU A 87 19.44 -18.01 12.46
CA LEU A 87 20.10 -16.70 12.45
C LEU A 87 19.43 -15.80 13.48
N PHE A 88 20.19 -14.92 14.12
CA PHE A 88 19.66 -13.89 15.03
C PHE A 88 18.56 -13.03 14.36
N SER A 89 18.69 -12.80 13.04
CA SER A 89 17.70 -12.11 12.22
C SER A 89 16.33 -12.80 12.18
N ASP A 90 16.27 -14.10 12.44
CA ASP A 90 15.04 -14.90 12.32
C ASP A 90 14.26 -14.96 13.64
N HIS A 91 14.81 -14.43 14.72
CA HIS A 91 14.12 -14.37 16.00
C HIS A 91 12.88 -13.48 15.91
N ALA A 92 11.73 -13.98 16.36
CA ALA A 92 10.42 -13.32 16.14
C ALA A 92 10.40 -11.87 16.65
N ILE A 93 10.99 -11.60 17.82
CA ILE A 93 11.06 -10.26 18.40
C ILE A 93 11.93 -9.33 17.55
N PHE A 94 13.08 -9.81 17.07
CA PHE A 94 13.98 -9.01 16.24
C PHE A 94 13.36 -8.73 14.86
N LYS A 95 12.72 -9.74 14.26
CA LYS A 95 11.98 -9.61 13.01
C LYS A 95 10.83 -8.61 13.13
N TYR A 96 10.08 -8.65 14.23
CA TYR A 96 9.03 -7.67 14.51
C TYR A 96 9.59 -6.25 14.57
N ALA A 97 10.67 -6.03 15.34
CA ALA A 97 11.29 -4.72 15.44
C ALA A 97 11.80 -4.21 14.09
N LYS A 98 12.44 -5.07 13.29
CA LYS A 98 12.92 -4.73 11.95
C LYS A 98 11.78 -4.34 11.01
N ASN A 99 10.70 -5.12 11.00
CA ASN A 99 9.51 -4.84 10.18
C ASN A 99 8.84 -3.53 10.59
N LYS A 100 8.69 -3.29 11.90
CA LYS A 100 8.14 -2.03 12.41
C LYS A 100 8.98 -0.83 11.96
N LEU A 101 10.31 -0.94 12.00
CA LEU A 101 11.19 0.12 11.52
C LEU A 101 11.05 0.37 10.01
N MET A 102 10.86 -0.69 9.22
CA MET A 102 10.55 -0.55 7.78
C MET A 102 9.24 0.22 7.58
N ASP A 103 8.18 -0.16 8.30
CA ASP A 103 6.88 0.51 8.23
C ASP A 103 6.98 1.99 8.62
N ASP A 104 7.69 2.31 9.70
CA ASP A 104 7.91 3.67 10.16
C ASP A 104 8.70 4.51 9.14
N ILE A 105 9.74 3.93 8.55
CA ILE A 105 10.55 4.57 7.50
C ILE A 105 9.71 4.82 6.25
N ILE A 106 8.98 3.82 5.77
CA ILE A 106 8.06 3.94 4.62
C ILE A 106 7.03 5.03 4.89
N LEU A 107 6.44 5.05 6.08
CA LEU A 107 5.48 6.07 6.48
C LEU A 107 6.10 7.47 6.49
N CYS A 108 7.29 7.62 7.07
CA CYS A 108 7.99 8.90 7.15
C CYS A 108 8.38 9.41 5.75
N MET A 109 8.90 8.53 4.89
CA MET A 109 9.20 8.87 3.49
C MET A 109 7.94 9.27 2.73
N ASN A 110 6.82 8.54 2.89
CA ASN A 110 5.55 8.87 2.24
C ASN A 110 4.93 10.21 2.74
N GLN A 111 5.26 10.63 3.97
CA GLN A 111 4.83 11.91 4.57
C GLN A 111 5.70 13.09 4.15
N ASN A 112 7.02 12.91 4.10
CA ASN A 112 7.99 13.97 3.83
C ASN A 112 8.22 14.19 2.33
N ASN A 113 8.12 13.15 1.51
CA ASN A 113 8.12 13.28 0.06
C ASN A 113 6.68 13.28 -0.47
N THR A 114 6.34 14.33 -1.20
CA THR A 114 5.10 14.40 -2.00
C THR A 114 5.08 13.40 -3.16
N SER A 115 6.18 12.67 -3.41
CA SER A 115 6.43 12.01 -4.70
C SER A 115 6.31 10.48 -4.74
N ASP A 116 6.53 9.71 -3.66
CA ASP A 116 6.84 8.28 -3.84
C ASP A 116 5.88 7.37 -3.06
N TYR A 117 5.35 6.32 -3.72
CA TYR A 117 4.77 5.17 -3.03
C TYR A 117 5.87 4.14 -2.83
N LEU A 118 6.33 4.01 -1.60
CA LEU A 118 7.35 3.04 -1.25
C LEU A 118 6.67 1.74 -0.79
N LEU A 119 6.95 0.65 -1.51
CA LEU A 119 6.55 -0.70 -1.13
C LEU A 119 7.75 -1.43 -0.51
N GLY A 120 7.65 -1.87 0.74
CA GLY A 120 8.62 -2.81 1.29
C GLY A 120 8.44 -4.20 0.65
N PHE A 121 9.55 -4.91 0.40
CA PHE A 121 9.53 -6.22 -0.28
C PHE A 121 8.77 -7.32 0.47
N SER A 122 8.56 -7.15 1.78
CA SER A 122 7.74 -8.05 2.61
C SER A 122 6.39 -7.46 3.01
N SER A 123 6.03 -6.29 2.48
CA SER A 123 4.85 -5.54 2.86
C SER A 123 3.91 -5.37 1.67
N SER A 124 2.62 -5.42 1.96
CA SER A 124 1.57 -5.05 1.01
C SER A 124 0.81 -3.85 1.57
N ILE A 125 0.33 -2.99 0.68
CA ILE A 125 -0.51 -1.86 1.05
C ILE A 125 -1.93 -2.16 0.58
N HIS A 126 -2.82 -2.33 1.54
CA HIS A 126 -4.25 -2.42 1.28
C HIS A 126 -4.91 -1.06 1.52
N MET A 127 -5.56 -0.51 0.51
CA MET A 127 -6.33 0.73 0.62
C MET A 127 -7.81 0.43 0.40
N GLN A 128 -8.60 0.65 1.45
CA GLN A 128 -10.03 0.32 1.50
C GLN A 128 -10.91 1.50 1.96
N LYS A 129 -10.28 2.61 2.37
CA LYS A 129 -10.92 3.83 2.89
C LYS A 129 -10.97 4.90 1.80
N GLY A 130 -11.91 4.76 0.88
CA GLY A 130 -11.97 5.60 -0.30
C GLY A 130 -12.97 5.07 -1.32
N LEU A 131 -12.89 5.63 -2.52
CA LEU A 131 -13.62 5.14 -3.68
C LEU A 131 -12.69 5.19 -4.89
N GLY A 132 -12.75 4.14 -5.69
CA GLY A 132 -12.07 4.02 -6.97
C GLY A 132 -12.99 4.31 -8.14
N LEU A 133 -12.45 4.94 -9.18
CA LEU A 133 -13.11 5.21 -10.46
C LEU A 133 -12.24 4.70 -11.60
N VAL A 134 -12.86 4.17 -12.64
CA VAL A 134 -12.18 3.80 -13.88
C VAL A 134 -12.61 4.77 -14.95
N GLN A 135 -11.63 5.32 -15.68
CA GLN A 135 -11.84 6.23 -16.79
C GLN A 135 -11.35 5.63 -18.11
N ASN A 136 -12.08 5.88 -19.19
CA ASN A 136 -11.64 5.56 -20.54
C ASN A 136 -10.74 6.68 -21.12
N GLN A 137 -10.30 6.49 -22.36
CA GLN A 137 -9.46 7.44 -23.07
C GLN A 137 -10.10 8.82 -23.26
N THR A 138 -11.44 8.91 -23.26
CA THR A 138 -12.19 10.17 -23.34
C THR A 138 -12.44 10.80 -21.96
N LYS A 139 -11.84 10.24 -20.89
CA LYS A 139 -12.01 10.64 -19.48
C LYS A 139 -13.43 10.46 -18.95
N GLU A 140 -14.27 9.70 -19.65
CA GLU A 140 -15.56 9.30 -19.13
C GLU A 140 -15.36 8.25 -18.04
N GLU A 141 -16.11 8.39 -16.95
CA GLU A 141 -16.15 7.42 -15.88
C GLU A 141 -17.05 6.25 -16.29
N ILE A 142 -16.50 5.04 -16.25
CA ILE A 142 -17.11 3.84 -16.84
C ILE A 142 -17.29 2.70 -15.82
N ALA A 143 -16.58 2.77 -14.70
CA ALA A 143 -16.69 1.82 -13.59
C ALA A 143 -16.29 2.47 -12.27
N THR A 144 -16.67 1.84 -11.16
CA THR A 144 -16.13 2.13 -9.82
C THR A 144 -15.40 0.90 -9.29
N PHE A 145 -14.53 1.06 -8.30
CA PHE A 145 -13.94 -0.03 -7.53
C PHE A 145 -13.79 0.37 -6.07
N GLU A 146 -13.71 -0.58 -5.16
CA GLU A 146 -13.85 -0.26 -3.73
C GLU A 146 -12.54 -0.35 -2.96
N ASP A 147 -11.62 -1.19 -3.41
CA ASP A 147 -10.36 -1.45 -2.71
C ASP A 147 -9.24 -1.65 -3.72
N LEU A 148 -8.01 -1.38 -3.29
CA LEU A 148 -6.82 -1.76 -4.04
C LEU A 148 -5.74 -2.36 -3.14
N PHE A 149 -5.03 -3.34 -3.67
CA PHE A 149 -3.93 -4.01 -3.01
C PHE A 149 -2.65 -3.80 -3.83
N LEU A 150 -1.65 -3.15 -3.23
CA LEU A 150 -0.33 -3.00 -3.83
C LEU A 150 0.63 -3.98 -3.17
N SER A 151 1.38 -4.70 -3.98
CA SER A 151 2.43 -5.61 -3.52
C SER A 151 3.56 -5.69 -4.55
N LEU A 152 4.63 -6.38 -4.20
CA LEU A 152 5.63 -6.84 -5.16
C LEU A 152 5.40 -8.34 -5.43
N GLU A 153 5.59 -8.75 -6.67
CA GLU A 153 5.71 -10.16 -7.05
C GLU A 153 7.02 -10.76 -6.52
N ASP A 154 7.14 -12.09 -6.56
CA ASP A 154 8.36 -12.80 -6.12
C ASP A 154 9.62 -12.39 -6.91
N ASN A 155 9.44 -11.89 -8.14
CA ASN A 155 10.49 -11.37 -9.02
C ASN A 155 10.82 -9.88 -8.74
N GLY A 156 10.16 -9.24 -7.77
CA GLY A 156 10.34 -7.83 -7.41
C GLY A 156 9.51 -6.84 -8.23
N HIS A 157 8.74 -7.29 -9.22
CA HIS A 157 7.90 -6.40 -10.03
C HIS A 157 6.67 -5.93 -9.25
N PRO A 158 6.28 -4.65 -9.37
CA PRO A 158 5.11 -4.14 -8.68
C PRO A 158 3.82 -4.67 -9.30
N LYS A 159 2.91 -5.06 -8.43
CA LYS A 159 1.57 -5.55 -8.75
C LYS A 159 0.52 -4.73 -8.04
N VAL A 160 -0.58 -4.44 -8.74
CA VAL A 160 -1.79 -3.84 -8.18
C VAL A 160 -2.99 -4.72 -8.48
N GLU A 161 -3.81 -4.96 -7.46
CA GLU A 161 -5.11 -5.62 -7.61
C GLU A 161 -6.19 -4.59 -7.30
N PHE A 162 -7.06 -4.30 -8.28
CA PHE A 162 -8.26 -3.50 -8.11
C PHE A 162 -9.44 -4.42 -7.82
N ASN A 163 -10.07 -4.26 -6.67
CA ASN A 163 -11.08 -5.18 -6.17
C ASN A 163 -12.48 -4.57 -6.17
N HIS A 164 -13.47 -5.46 -6.34
CA HIS A 164 -14.89 -5.10 -6.33
C HIS A 164 -15.28 -4.05 -7.38
N ILE A 165 -14.77 -4.23 -8.60
CA ILE A 165 -15.08 -3.39 -9.75
C ILE A 165 -16.56 -3.55 -10.12
N ILE A 166 -17.27 -2.43 -10.20
CA ILE A 166 -18.69 -2.36 -10.60
C ILE A 166 -18.79 -1.58 -11.90
N THR A 167 -19.30 -2.23 -12.94
CA THR A 167 -19.54 -1.64 -14.27
C THR A 167 -21.03 -1.61 -14.59
N LEU A 168 -21.42 -0.78 -15.57
CA LEU A 168 -22.77 -0.80 -16.14
C LEU A 168 -23.09 -2.12 -16.85
N ASN A 169 -22.10 -2.72 -17.52
CA ASN A 169 -22.27 -3.86 -18.42
C ASN A 169 -22.06 -5.22 -17.73
N GLY A 170 -21.75 -5.24 -16.43
CA GLY A 170 -21.65 -6.45 -15.61
C GLY A 170 -20.36 -7.26 -15.75
N SER A 171 -19.74 -7.31 -16.94
CA SER A 171 -18.39 -7.87 -17.13
C SER A 171 -17.33 -6.79 -17.00
N ILE A 172 -16.13 -7.18 -16.56
CA ILE A 172 -14.92 -6.34 -16.51
C ILE A 172 -13.84 -6.81 -17.47
N GLU A 173 -14.06 -7.90 -18.23
CA GLU A 173 -13.05 -8.45 -19.15
C GLU A 173 -12.60 -7.43 -20.21
N TRP A 174 -13.49 -6.51 -20.59
CA TRP A 174 -13.18 -5.44 -21.53
C TRP A 174 -12.22 -4.38 -20.96
N LEU A 175 -11.96 -4.38 -19.66
CA LEU A 175 -10.91 -3.56 -19.01
C LEU A 175 -9.52 -4.16 -19.18
N VAL A 176 -9.42 -5.44 -19.56
CA VAL A 176 -8.13 -6.10 -19.81
C VAL A 176 -7.49 -5.52 -21.07
N ASN A 177 -6.19 -5.26 -21.01
CA ASN A 177 -5.35 -4.81 -22.13
C ASN A 177 -5.85 -3.55 -22.86
N SER A 178 -6.58 -2.70 -22.16
CA SER A 178 -7.15 -1.47 -22.70
C SER A 178 -6.62 -0.28 -21.92
N ASN A 179 -6.43 0.86 -22.62
CA ASN A 179 -5.87 2.06 -22.01
C ASN A 179 -6.93 2.78 -21.17
N HIS A 180 -7.16 2.26 -19.97
CA HIS A 180 -7.98 2.87 -18.94
C HIS A 180 -7.08 3.51 -17.89
N SER A 181 -7.61 4.51 -17.20
CA SER A 181 -7.01 5.10 -16.01
C SER A 181 -7.79 4.66 -14.79
N PHE A 182 -7.10 4.16 -13.77
CA PHE A 182 -7.72 3.78 -12.50
C PHE A 182 -7.37 4.84 -11.46
N ILE A 183 -8.38 5.52 -10.92
CA ILE A 183 -8.21 6.62 -9.99
C ILE A 183 -8.75 6.21 -8.63
N PHE A 184 -7.94 6.28 -7.57
CA PHE A 184 -8.37 6.02 -6.20
C PHE A 184 -8.27 7.27 -5.32
N PHE A 185 -9.38 7.62 -4.68
CA PHE A 185 -9.46 8.73 -3.73
C PHE A 185 -9.30 8.19 -2.31
N ASP A 186 -8.08 8.21 -1.77
CA ASP A 186 -7.75 7.72 -0.42
C ASP A 186 -8.03 8.79 0.64
N LEU A 187 -9.07 8.56 1.44
CA LEU A 187 -9.47 9.44 2.55
C LEU A 187 -8.56 9.32 3.78
N GLU A 188 -7.92 8.17 3.98
CA GLU A 188 -7.02 7.93 5.11
C GLU A 188 -5.69 8.66 4.91
N ARG A 189 -5.16 8.61 3.68
CA ARG A 189 -3.88 9.25 3.33
C ARG A 189 -4.05 10.67 2.80
N ASN A 190 -5.29 11.12 2.57
CA ASN A 190 -5.65 12.39 1.92
C ASN A 190 -4.96 12.56 0.56
N GLN A 191 -5.02 11.52 -0.26
CA GLN A 191 -4.33 11.44 -1.55
C GLN A 191 -5.24 10.90 -2.65
N LEU A 192 -4.95 11.32 -3.87
CA LEU A 192 -5.50 10.76 -5.08
C LEU A 192 -4.39 9.99 -5.80
N LEU A 193 -4.68 8.77 -6.21
CA LEU A 193 -3.79 7.93 -7.00
C LEU A 193 -4.37 7.73 -8.38
N THR A 194 -3.55 7.88 -9.40
CA THR A 194 -3.93 7.54 -10.77
C THR A 194 -2.96 6.53 -11.32
N PHE A 195 -3.49 5.35 -11.65
CA PHE A 195 -2.76 4.25 -12.26
C PHE A 195 -3.03 4.21 -13.77
N ASN A 196 -1.97 4.12 -14.57
CA ASN A 196 -1.99 4.14 -16.03
C ASN A 196 -0.92 3.20 -16.62
N ASN A 197 -0.93 3.03 -17.94
CA ASN A 197 0.10 2.32 -18.71
C ASN A 197 0.28 0.87 -18.25
N PHE A 198 -0.80 0.11 -18.31
CA PHE A 198 -0.82 -1.31 -17.93
C PHE A 198 -0.24 -2.15 -19.07
N HIS A 199 0.69 -3.05 -18.74
CA HIS A 199 1.28 -3.95 -19.73
C HIS A 199 0.58 -5.31 -19.75
N ASP A 200 0.42 -5.92 -18.57
CA ASP A 200 -0.29 -7.17 -18.41
C ASP A 200 -1.41 -7.00 -17.38
N SER A 201 -2.59 -7.52 -17.72
CA SER A 201 -3.74 -7.47 -16.83
C SER A 201 -4.54 -8.77 -16.90
N ASN A 202 -5.06 -9.21 -15.76
CA ASN A 202 -5.89 -10.39 -15.65
C ASN A 202 -7.15 -10.06 -14.85
N ALA A 203 -8.30 -10.41 -15.39
CA ALA A 203 -9.59 -10.17 -14.75
C ALA A 203 -10.17 -11.49 -14.21
N ASP A 204 -10.64 -11.48 -12.98
CA ASP A 204 -11.45 -12.56 -12.41
C ASP A 204 -12.66 -11.97 -11.69
N ASN A 205 -13.86 -12.40 -12.09
CA ASN A 205 -15.15 -11.93 -11.58
C ASN A 205 -15.30 -10.39 -11.60
N SER A 206 -14.94 -9.74 -10.48
CA SER A 206 -15.01 -8.30 -10.26
C SER A 206 -13.65 -7.68 -9.92
N ASN A 207 -12.56 -8.43 -10.06
CA ASN A 207 -11.23 -7.98 -9.68
C ASN A 207 -10.33 -7.93 -10.92
N LEU A 208 -9.45 -6.93 -10.97
CA LEU A 208 -8.47 -6.76 -12.02
C LEU A 208 -7.09 -6.68 -11.40
N GLU A 209 -6.25 -7.65 -11.73
CA GLU A 209 -4.83 -7.65 -11.40
C GLU A 209 -4.04 -7.03 -12.55
N VAL A 210 -3.06 -6.20 -12.22
CA VAL A 210 -2.22 -5.51 -13.19
C VAL A 210 -0.77 -5.44 -12.70
N THR A 211 0.17 -5.63 -13.64
CA THR A 211 1.61 -5.45 -13.42
C THR A 211 2.16 -4.34 -14.31
N ASP A 212 3.39 -3.91 -14.01
CA ASP A 212 4.17 -2.94 -14.81
C ASP A 212 3.43 -1.64 -15.13
N PHE A 213 2.70 -1.12 -14.15
CA PHE A 213 1.95 0.12 -14.25
C PHE A 213 2.82 1.36 -13.98
N SER A 214 2.24 2.53 -14.27
CA SER A 214 2.68 3.83 -13.78
C SER A 214 1.65 4.38 -12.79
N VAL A 215 2.12 4.99 -11.71
CA VAL A 215 1.24 5.63 -10.71
C VAL A 215 1.65 7.08 -10.51
N THR A 216 0.67 7.98 -10.53
CA THR A 216 0.83 9.39 -10.16
C THR A 216 0.01 9.70 -8.93
N ARG A 217 0.51 10.63 -8.11
CA ARG A 217 -0.12 11.05 -6.86
C ARG A 217 -0.46 12.53 -6.90
N GLU A 218 -1.63 12.87 -6.37
CA GLU A 218 -2.04 14.25 -6.16
C GLU A 218 -2.58 14.42 -4.72
N PRO A 219 -2.40 15.59 -4.08
CA PRO A 219 -3.06 15.88 -2.82
C PRO A 219 -4.59 15.80 -2.95
N PHE A 220 -5.25 15.12 -2.01
CA PHE A 220 -6.71 15.09 -1.90
C PHE A 220 -7.19 15.71 -0.58
N PRO A 221 -7.02 17.03 -0.41
CA PRO A 221 -7.41 17.74 0.80
C PRO A 221 -8.94 17.85 0.94
N GLN A 222 -9.40 18.19 2.14
CA GLN A 222 -10.84 18.31 2.45
C GLN A 222 -11.60 19.34 1.60
N ASN A 223 -10.89 20.32 1.02
CA ASN A 223 -11.45 21.31 0.11
C ASN A 223 -11.46 20.86 -1.36
N HIS A 224 -10.99 19.65 -1.68
CA HIS A 224 -11.07 19.10 -3.03
C HIS A 224 -12.54 18.96 -3.45
N ASN A 225 -12.86 19.28 -4.71
CA ASN A 225 -14.24 19.32 -5.22
C ASN A 225 -15.02 18.01 -5.03
N ARG A 226 -14.32 16.87 -5.06
CA ARG A 226 -14.88 15.52 -4.85
C ARG A 226 -14.84 15.05 -3.39
N TYR A 227 -14.15 15.72 -2.47
CA TYR A 227 -13.89 15.20 -1.12
C TYR A 227 -15.15 14.79 -0.38
N ARG A 228 -16.12 15.72 -0.31
CA ARG A 228 -17.38 15.49 0.38
C ARG A 228 -18.15 14.29 -0.20
N PHE A 229 -18.22 14.23 -1.53
CA PHE A 229 -18.89 13.13 -2.22
C PHE A 229 -18.23 11.78 -1.91
N ILE A 230 -16.90 11.68 -2.01
CA ILE A 230 -16.16 10.44 -1.72
C ILE A 230 -16.36 10.01 -0.25
N LYS A 231 -16.34 10.96 0.68
CA LYS A 231 -16.60 10.70 2.09
C LYS A 231 -18.00 10.11 2.32
N GLU A 232 -19.02 10.70 1.73
CA GLU A 232 -20.40 10.19 1.80
C GLU A 232 -20.49 8.76 1.22
N GLN A 233 -19.83 8.48 0.09
CA GLN A 233 -19.80 7.14 -0.51
C GLN A 233 -19.05 6.08 0.33
N GLN A 234 -18.02 6.48 1.08
CA GLN A 234 -17.29 5.60 2.00
C GLN A 234 -18.11 5.26 3.25
N GLU A 235 -18.84 6.22 3.80
CA GLU A 235 -19.74 6.00 4.94
C GLU A 235 -20.84 5.00 4.56
N GLU A 236 -21.41 5.12 3.37
CA GLU A 236 -22.38 4.18 2.83
C GLU A 236 -21.81 2.76 2.62
N LYS A 237 -20.61 2.64 2.03
CA LYS A 237 -19.90 1.35 1.90
C LYS A 237 -19.76 0.65 3.26
N SER A 238 -19.34 1.40 4.27
CA SER A 238 -19.10 0.87 5.63
C SER A 238 -20.39 0.37 6.29
N MET A 239 -21.53 1.03 6.05
CA MET A 239 -22.83 0.59 6.55
C MET A 239 -23.33 -0.72 5.91
N ILE A 240 -22.93 -0.98 4.66
CA ILE A 240 -23.40 -2.14 3.89
C ILE A 240 -22.49 -3.35 4.11
N LEU A 241 -21.17 -3.16 4.17
CA LEU A 241 -20.19 -4.22 4.44
C LEU A 241 -20.15 -4.68 5.91
N GLY A 242 -20.69 -3.89 6.85
CA GLY A 242 -20.78 -4.26 8.27
C GLY A 242 -21.85 -5.31 8.60
N LEU A 243 -22.43 -5.97 7.60
CA LEU A 243 -23.51 -6.94 7.76
C LEU A 243 -22.99 -8.37 7.66
N ASP A 244 -23.46 -9.23 8.56
CA ASP A 244 -23.15 -10.66 8.54
C ASP A 244 -23.50 -11.28 7.17
N LEU A 245 -22.57 -12.07 6.63
CA LEU A 245 -22.75 -12.79 5.37
C LEU A 245 -24.00 -13.67 5.37
N ASN A 246 -24.42 -14.15 6.55
CA ASN A 246 -25.61 -14.97 6.75
C ASN A 246 -26.92 -14.16 6.86
N ASN A 247 -26.87 -12.82 6.77
CA ASN A 247 -28.06 -12.00 6.87
C ASN A 247 -28.96 -12.19 5.63
N PRO A 248 -30.25 -12.53 5.79
CA PRO A 248 -31.18 -12.69 4.66
C PRO A 248 -31.32 -11.46 3.76
N LEU A 249 -31.02 -10.27 4.29
CA LEU A 249 -31.07 -8.99 3.57
C LEU A 249 -29.73 -8.60 2.92
N ASN A 250 -28.70 -9.44 3.02
CA ASN A 250 -27.38 -9.13 2.48
C ASN A 250 -27.44 -8.95 0.96
N HIS A 251 -28.15 -9.84 0.25
CA HIS A 251 -28.29 -9.74 -1.20
C HIS A 251 -29.02 -8.47 -1.65
N SER A 252 -30.13 -8.09 -1.00
CA SER A 252 -30.87 -6.89 -1.37
C SER A 252 -30.08 -5.62 -1.11
N LYS A 253 -29.32 -5.56 -0.01
CA LYS A 253 -28.45 -4.42 0.30
C LYS A 253 -27.24 -4.33 -0.61
N TYR A 254 -26.68 -5.48 -1.03
CA TYR A 254 -25.65 -5.50 -2.06
C TYR A 254 -26.18 -4.98 -3.41
N LEU A 255 -27.41 -5.34 -3.79
CA LEU A 255 -28.03 -4.77 -4.99
C LEU A 255 -28.26 -3.27 -4.86
N GLU A 256 -28.69 -2.78 -3.70
CA GLU A 256 -28.81 -1.34 -3.43
C GLU A 256 -27.45 -0.63 -3.59
N PHE A 257 -26.40 -1.19 -3.00
CA PHE A 257 -25.03 -0.70 -3.14
C PHE A 257 -24.58 -0.65 -4.60
N LYS A 258 -24.75 -1.75 -5.33
CA LYS A 258 -24.41 -1.85 -6.76
C LYS A 258 -25.16 -0.81 -7.59
N ASN A 259 -26.45 -0.63 -7.34
CA ASN A 259 -27.28 0.36 -8.05
C ASN A 259 -26.80 1.79 -7.78
N LYS A 260 -26.38 2.10 -6.55
CA LYS A 260 -25.80 3.41 -6.24
C LYS A 260 -24.50 3.66 -7.01
N ARG A 261 -23.60 2.67 -7.09
CA ARG A 261 -22.38 2.77 -7.90
C ARG A 261 -22.68 2.96 -9.39
N ILE A 262 -23.66 2.23 -9.92
CA ILE A 262 -24.18 2.42 -11.28
C ILE A 262 -24.70 3.85 -11.50
N ASN A 263 -25.40 4.43 -10.52
CA ASN A 263 -25.90 5.80 -10.61
C ASN A 263 -24.78 6.84 -10.64
N ILE A 264 -23.66 6.60 -9.93
CA ILE A 264 -22.46 7.46 -10.01
C ILE A 264 -22.00 7.53 -11.47
N ILE A 265 -21.75 6.37 -12.07
CA ILE A 265 -21.27 6.24 -13.46
C ILE A 265 -22.25 6.93 -14.43
N SER A 266 -23.55 6.72 -14.23
CA SER A 266 -24.60 7.26 -15.10
C SER A 266 -24.71 8.79 -15.01
N ASN A 267 -24.65 9.34 -13.80
CA ASN A 267 -24.70 10.79 -13.57
C ASN A 267 -23.49 11.51 -14.20
N PHE A 268 -22.30 10.90 -14.14
CA PHE A 268 -21.12 11.46 -14.79
C PHE A 268 -21.23 11.45 -16.31
N LYS A 269 -21.74 10.36 -16.89
CA LYS A 269 -22.00 10.28 -18.34
C LYS A 269 -22.98 11.36 -18.81
N ASP A 270 -24.06 11.58 -18.07
CA ASP A 270 -25.05 12.61 -18.39
C ASP A 270 -24.47 14.03 -18.26
N LYS A 271 -23.57 14.25 -17.30
CA LYS A 271 -22.88 15.53 -17.12
C LYS A 271 -21.94 15.83 -18.29
N MET A 272 -21.10 14.87 -18.70
CA MET A 272 -20.18 15.01 -19.84
C MET A 272 -20.94 15.33 -21.12
N ARG A 273 -22.02 14.59 -21.40
CA ARG A 273 -22.87 14.84 -22.57
C ARG A 273 -23.48 16.26 -22.58
N LYS A 274 -23.86 16.78 -21.41
CA LYS A 274 -24.38 18.16 -21.31
C LYS A 274 -23.29 19.20 -21.55
N GLU A 275 -22.07 18.97 -21.06
CA GLU A 275 -20.94 19.87 -21.28
C GLU A 275 -20.50 19.86 -22.76
N GLU A 276 -20.48 18.70 -23.41
CA GLU A 276 -20.24 18.58 -24.86
C GLU A 276 -21.25 19.39 -25.68
N ILE A 277 -22.55 19.18 -25.42
CA ILE A 277 -23.63 19.92 -26.08
C ILE A 277 -23.45 21.43 -25.84
N TYR A 278 -23.17 21.85 -24.61
CA TYR A 278 -22.97 23.26 -24.29
C TYR A 278 -21.80 23.87 -25.08
N ASN A 279 -20.67 23.16 -25.18
CA ASN A 279 -19.51 23.62 -25.94
C ASN A 279 -19.79 23.67 -27.46
N GLU A 280 -20.52 22.69 -28.01
CA GLU A 280 -20.95 22.70 -29.41
C GLU A 280 -21.85 23.90 -29.74
N PHE A 281 -22.68 24.35 -28.80
CA PHE A 281 -23.52 25.53 -28.96
C PHE A 281 -22.80 26.85 -28.63
N ALA A 282 -21.78 26.84 -27.78
CA ALA A 282 -20.95 28.02 -27.50
C ALA A 282 -20.17 28.48 -28.74
N ASP A 283 -19.77 27.55 -29.62
CA ASP A 283 -19.12 27.86 -30.90
C ASP A 283 -20.08 28.39 -31.99
N ILE A 284 -21.40 28.32 -31.76
CA ILE A 284 -22.43 28.82 -32.69
C ILE A 284 -22.83 30.27 -32.36
N GLU A 285 -22.48 30.80 -31.19
CA GLU A 285 -22.81 32.17 -30.76
C GLU A 285 -21.79 33.27 -31.18
N LEU A 286 -21.03 33.06 -32.27
CA LEU A 286 -20.15 34.09 -32.88
C LEU A 286 -20.65 34.60 -34.24
#